data_AF-A0AAD7WHQ1-F1
#
_entry.id   AF-A0AAD7WHQ1-F1
#
_cell.length_a   1.000
_cell.length_b   1.000
_cell.length_c   1.000
_cell.angle_alpha   90.00
_cell.angle_beta   90.00
_cell.angle_gamma   90.00
#
_symmetry.space_group_name_H-M   'P 1'
#
loop_
_entity.id
_entity.type
_entity.pdbx_description
1 polymer ?
#
loop_
_entity_poly.entity_id
_entity_poly.type
_entity_poly.pdbx_seq_one_letter_code
_entity_poly.pdbx_strand_id
1 'polypeptide(L)'
;MEVNTLTTDQLIDKLVENGIQVTAEEAQKFKDNDVDGETIWCGLTESMVAELFSGSFKKQSKFIQLMKKWKEPSPSASSPGIHFEPAYPSIASRDQGSEAAEHFPAVFRVPIFPKDIQAKLDRKEACHKISKDRHKIIRVLQETMAQYTLYPSNAEYVQVAKALVLKYPFLKDTEGSGYHTWHMSLKRKFKFERAPLVNEAEVKKIKEKFGQVKKPKTQEATSCKRTARYSGIYLQGEDVAFIEQHIRVLQEQYKKTRPDTAVVHDRMAKTFSWRRKEIAEGGTVEDILKKYPFLSTPSGLCQEMDRIHPGNVCRRFQDGFQNLVPNLLRLAQGKSNLFKTYIKAREDAPMDDLPDLEFRAALVLLPTVFREKVETWITLGGNEPVTPYPTLQLLDVTEWNLAFSKKTVVTVLKMDGIEVCRASGIEEGMMMLHRMRSWKTTKFLVL
;
A
#
# COMPACT_ATOMS: atom_id res chain seq x y z
N MET A 1 35.28 22.51 -2.15
CA MET A 1 35.04 21.14 -2.65
C MET A 1 33.54 20.93 -2.68
N GLU A 2 32.96 20.81 -3.87
CA GLU A 2 31.53 20.62 -4.04
C GLU A 2 31.09 19.29 -3.41
N VAL A 3 29.92 19.27 -2.77
CA VAL A 3 29.46 18.12 -1.98
C VAL A 3 29.11 16.93 -2.88
N ASN A 4 28.67 17.18 -4.11
CA ASN A 4 28.32 16.20 -5.14
C ASN A 4 29.51 15.33 -5.64
N THR A 5 30.76 15.73 -5.42
CA THR A 5 31.94 14.97 -5.88
C THR A 5 32.64 14.19 -4.77
N LEU A 6 32.08 14.15 -3.56
CA LEU A 6 32.67 13.43 -2.44
C LEU A 6 32.45 11.93 -2.61
N THR A 7 33.51 11.14 -2.47
CA THR A 7 33.39 9.69 -2.28
C THR A 7 32.77 9.37 -0.91
N THR A 8 32.28 8.15 -0.70
CA THR A 8 31.71 7.72 0.58
C THR A 8 32.64 7.95 1.77
N ASP A 9 33.93 7.64 1.65
CA ASP A 9 34.90 7.86 2.73
C ASP A 9 35.10 9.35 3.02
N GLN A 10 35.26 10.18 1.97
CA GLN A 10 35.36 11.63 2.12
C GLN A 10 34.10 12.27 2.69
N LEU A 11 32.92 11.70 2.38
CA LEU A 11 31.66 12.13 2.96
C LEU A 11 31.65 11.84 4.46
N ILE A 12 32.03 10.62 4.89
CA ILE A 12 32.09 10.23 6.30
C ILE A 12 33.04 11.15 7.08
N ASP A 13 34.23 11.44 6.56
CA ASP A 13 35.18 12.37 7.18
C ASP A 13 34.55 13.76 7.38
N LYS A 14 33.85 14.25 6.35
CA LYS A 14 33.16 15.54 6.38
C LYS A 14 32.00 15.57 7.37
N LEU A 15 31.34 14.44 7.64
CA LEU A 15 30.33 14.34 8.70
C LEU A 15 30.95 14.47 10.10
N VAL A 16 32.12 13.87 10.30
CA VAL A 16 32.87 13.98 11.56
C VAL A 16 33.34 15.42 11.78
N GLU A 17 33.87 16.09 10.75
CA GLU A 17 34.23 17.52 10.78
C GLU A 17 33.04 18.43 11.16
N ASN A 18 31.83 18.06 10.75
CA ASN A 18 30.59 18.79 11.06
C ASN A 18 29.93 18.33 12.37
N GLY A 19 30.64 17.59 13.21
CA GLY A 19 30.20 17.23 14.57
C GLY A 19 29.15 16.11 14.62
N ILE A 20 29.12 15.24 13.61
CA ILE A 20 28.37 13.99 13.57
C ILE A 20 29.36 12.84 13.71
N GLN A 21 29.47 12.27 14.92
CA GLN A 21 30.29 11.08 15.14
C GLN A 21 29.65 9.87 14.45
N VAL A 22 30.37 9.27 13.50
CA VAL A 22 29.95 8.07 12.76
C VAL A 22 30.64 6.85 13.38
N THR A 23 29.89 5.87 13.87
CA THR A 23 30.48 4.60 14.38
C THR A 23 30.94 3.71 13.23
N ALA A 24 31.72 2.67 13.52
CA ALA A 24 32.17 1.73 12.48
C ALA A 24 30.99 1.04 11.77
N GLU A 25 29.92 0.70 12.52
CA GLU A 25 28.70 0.09 11.98
C GLU A 25 27.92 1.09 11.11
N GLU A 26 27.86 2.37 11.51
CA GLU A 26 27.24 3.42 10.71
C GLU A 26 28.04 3.64 9.42
N ALA A 27 29.37 3.76 9.50
CA ALA A 27 30.25 3.92 8.35
C ALA A 27 30.11 2.75 7.36
N GLN A 28 29.98 1.52 7.87
CA GLN A 28 29.73 0.35 7.02
C GLN A 28 28.40 0.46 6.27
N LYS A 29 27.34 1.01 6.88
CA LYS A 29 26.07 1.24 6.19
C LYS A 29 26.18 2.29 5.09
N PHE A 30 26.98 3.34 5.27
CA PHE A 30 27.24 4.30 4.19
C PHE A 30 27.92 3.61 3.00
N LYS A 31 28.85 2.67 3.25
CA LYS A 31 29.52 1.88 2.20
C LYS A 31 28.60 0.86 1.55
N ASP A 32 27.86 0.08 2.33
CA ASP A 32 26.95 -0.96 1.83
C ASP A 32 25.80 -0.41 0.98
N ASN A 33 25.47 0.87 1.18
CA ASN A 33 24.41 1.56 0.45
C ASN A 33 24.94 2.58 -0.57
N ASP A 34 26.25 2.57 -0.86
CA ASP A 34 26.93 3.50 -1.79
C ASP A 34 26.56 4.97 -1.56
N VAL A 35 26.45 5.38 -0.28
CA VAL A 35 26.04 6.75 0.08
C VAL A 35 27.25 7.66 -0.04
N ASP A 36 27.29 8.37 -1.15
CA ASP A 36 28.33 9.33 -1.52
C ASP A 36 27.77 10.77 -1.66
N GLY A 37 28.64 11.68 -2.06
CA GLY A 37 28.30 13.08 -2.27
C GLY A 37 27.16 13.32 -3.27
N GLU A 38 27.15 12.56 -4.37
CA GLU A 38 26.08 12.63 -5.38
C GLU A 38 24.74 12.16 -4.80
N THR A 39 24.77 11.12 -3.97
CA THR A 39 23.60 10.59 -3.26
C THR A 39 22.99 11.63 -2.31
N ILE A 40 23.82 12.36 -1.56
CA ILE A 40 23.36 13.47 -0.70
C ILE A 40 22.76 14.61 -1.53
N TRP A 41 23.39 14.95 -2.65
CA TRP A 41 22.91 15.97 -3.57
C TRP A 41 21.53 15.60 -4.15
N CYS A 42 21.35 14.35 -4.58
CA CYS A 42 20.08 13.81 -5.08
C CYS A 42 18.99 13.79 -4.00
N GLY A 43 19.38 13.77 -2.73
CA GLY A 43 18.49 13.85 -1.57
C GLY A 43 18.08 12.48 -1.05
N LEU A 44 18.34 12.27 0.23
CA LEU A 44 17.88 11.12 0.99
C LEU A 44 16.54 11.42 1.67
N THR A 45 15.65 10.43 1.68
CA THR A 45 14.40 10.52 2.46
C THR A 45 14.67 10.35 3.94
N GLU A 46 13.78 10.85 4.81
CA GLU A 46 13.91 10.68 6.27
C GLU A 46 14.03 9.20 6.69
N SER A 47 13.36 8.29 5.97
CA SER A 47 13.47 6.86 6.20
C SER A 47 14.85 6.29 5.86
N MET A 48 15.50 6.78 4.80
CA MET A 48 16.86 6.37 4.43
C MET A 48 17.88 6.89 5.45
N VAL A 49 17.70 8.12 5.93
CA VAL A 49 18.54 8.69 6.99
C VAL A 49 18.38 7.90 8.30
N ALA A 50 17.16 7.44 8.61
CA ALA A 50 16.89 6.64 9.80
C ALA A 50 17.59 5.27 9.76
N GLU A 51 17.80 4.71 8.56
CA GLU A 51 18.53 3.45 8.37
C GLU A 51 20.04 3.62 8.58
N LEU A 52 20.61 4.73 8.05
CA LEU A 52 22.01 5.09 8.23
C LEU A 52 22.37 5.31 9.71
N PHE A 53 21.52 6.05 10.44
CA PHE A 53 21.72 6.35 11.87
C PHE A 53 20.67 5.66 12.75
N SER A 54 20.59 4.33 12.65
CA SER A 54 19.61 3.54 13.41
C SER A 54 19.79 3.74 14.92
N GLY A 55 18.78 4.31 15.58
CA GLY A 55 18.77 4.50 17.03
C GLY A 55 19.29 5.85 17.53
N SER A 56 19.70 6.78 16.65
CA SER A 56 20.13 8.12 17.06
C SER A 56 19.38 9.24 16.34
N PHE A 57 18.24 9.65 16.88
CA PHE A 57 17.44 10.78 16.37
C PHE A 57 18.24 12.09 16.31
N LYS A 58 19.20 12.28 17.23
CA LYS A 58 20.08 13.45 17.26
C LYS A 58 21.01 13.48 16.04
N LYS A 59 21.59 12.34 15.65
CA LYS A 59 22.44 12.24 14.45
C LYS A 59 21.60 12.41 13.17
N GLN A 60 20.43 11.77 13.11
CA GLN A 60 19.49 11.91 11.98
C GLN A 60 19.10 13.38 11.75
N SER A 61 18.70 14.09 12.80
CA SER A 61 18.30 15.50 12.72
C SER A 61 19.45 16.41 12.28
N LYS A 62 20.64 16.24 12.87
CA LYS A 62 21.85 16.98 12.46
C LYS A 62 22.25 16.72 11.01
N PHE A 63 22.18 15.47 10.57
CA PHE A 63 22.49 15.08 9.20
C PHE A 63 21.51 15.72 8.21
N ILE A 64 20.21 15.69 8.50
CA ILE A 64 19.19 16.36 7.66
C ILE A 64 19.42 17.87 7.60
N GLN A 65 19.76 18.52 8.70
CA GLN A 65 20.11 19.94 8.71
C GLN A 65 21.36 20.25 7.87
N LEU A 66 22.39 19.39 7.96
CA LEU A 66 23.61 19.54 7.17
C LEU A 66 23.35 19.33 5.67
N MET A 67 22.52 18.35 5.30
CA MET A 67 22.09 18.15 3.91
C MET A 67 21.35 19.37 3.34
N LYS A 68 20.52 20.03 4.14
CA LYS A 68 19.84 21.28 3.73
C LYS A 68 20.84 22.40 3.49
N LYS A 69 21.81 22.57 4.40
CA LYS A 69 22.88 23.57 4.29
C LYS A 69 23.75 23.36 3.05
N TRP A 70 23.99 22.10 2.66
CA TRP A 70 24.76 21.76 1.45
C TRP A 70 23.99 21.90 0.14
N LYS A 71 22.67 22.09 0.20
CA LYS A 71 21.79 22.30 -0.96
C LYS A 71 21.50 23.77 -1.26
N GLU A 72 21.83 24.67 -0.34
CA GLU A 72 21.69 26.10 -0.60
C GLU A 72 22.81 26.59 -1.52
N PRO A 73 22.50 27.17 -2.69
CA PRO A 73 23.52 27.79 -3.53
C PRO A 73 24.11 28.98 -2.78
N SER A 74 25.43 28.96 -2.56
CA SER A 74 26.14 30.14 -2.08
C SER A 74 25.95 31.29 -3.09
N PRO A 75 25.63 32.51 -2.65
CA PRO A 75 25.30 33.60 -3.56
C PRO A 75 26.57 34.21 -4.15
N SER A 76 26.99 33.75 -5.34
CA SER A 76 27.86 34.54 -6.21
C SER A 76 27.98 33.98 -7.62
N ALA A 77 27.81 34.89 -8.59
CA ALA A 77 28.33 34.92 -9.96
C ALA A 77 27.45 34.40 -11.12
N SER A 78 27.09 35.38 -11.94
CA SER A 78 26.43 35.47 -13.25
C SER A 78 27.16 34.84 -14.45
N SER A 79 26.38 34.17 -15.34
CA SER A 79 26.42 33.99 -16.84
C SER A 79 27.75 33.73 -17.58
N PRO A 80 27.78 33.40 -18.91
CA PRO A 80 26.73 33.08 -19.92
C PRO A 80 26.96 31.71 -20.63
N GLY A 81 26.00 31.01 -21.26
CA GLY A 81 25.37 31.31 -22.55
C GLY A 81 26.16 30.73 -23.74
N ILE A 82 25.75 29.59 -24.33
CA ILE A 82 26.15 29.16 -25.69
C ILE A 82 24.96 28.50 -26.43
N HIS A 83 24.65 29.10 -27.57
CA HIS A 83 23.82 28.65 -28.69
C HIS A 83 24.48 27.50 -29.46
N PHE A 84 23.73 26.56 -30.06
CA PHE A 84 24.00 26.08 -31.43
C PHE A 84 22.78 25.37 -32.05
N GLU A 85 22.56 25.68 -33.33
CA GLU A 85 21.47 25.32 -34.24
C GLU A 85 21.53 23.87 -34.78
N PRO A 86 20.46 23.38 -35.44
CA PRO A 86 20.26 21.97 -35.79
C PRO A 86 20.69 21.62 -37.22
N ALA A 87 21.11 20.37 -37.44
CA ALA A 87 21.27 19.79 -38.78
C ALA A 87 20.50 18.46 -38.89
N TYR A 88 19.54 18.41 -39.82
CA TYR A 88 19.01 17.18 -40.43
C TYR A 88 19.90 16.79 -41.62
N PRO A 89 19.99 15.50 -41.97
CA PRO A 89 19.33 15.07 -43.21
C PRO A 89 18.63 13.69 -43.18
N SER A 90 17.93 13.45 -44.29
CA SER A 90 16.89 12.48 -44.64
C SER A 90 17.18 10.98 -44.58
N ILE A 91 16.05 10.27 -44.42
CA ILE A 91 15.62 8.95 -44.91
C ILE A 91 16.56 8.23 -45.90
N ALA A 92 16.95 7.01 -45.52
CA ALA A 92 17.19 5.90 -46.46
C ALA A 92 16.77 4.57 -45.83
N SER A 93 16.33 3.67 -46.70
CA SER A 93 15.56 2.46 -46.46
C SER A 93 16.37 1.29 -45.89
N ARG A 94 15.61 0.40 -45.25
CA ARG A 94 15.92 -0.90 -44.68
C ARG A 94 16.70 -1.83 -45.62
N ASP A 95 17.72 -2.49 -45.09
CA ASP A 95 18.18 -3.80 -45.56
C ASP A 95 18.36 -4.75 -44.37
N GLN A 96 18.02 -6.01 -44.58
CA GLN A 96 17.97 -7.07 -43.58
C GLN A 96 19.32 -7.80 -43.49
N GLY A 97 19.75 -8.13 -42.27
CA GLY A 97 20.68 -9.25 -42.05
C GLY A 97 21.90 -8.94 -41.19
N SER A 98 21.73 -8.94 -39.87
CA SER A 98 22.68 -9.52 -38.90
C SER A 98 22.06 -9.38 -37.50
N GLU A 99 21.62 -10.49 -36.91
CA GLU A 99 21.10 -10.54 -35.54
C GLU A 99 22.28 -10.41 -34.56
N ALA A 100 22.78 -9.19 -34.40
CA ALA A 100 23.59 -8.78 -33.25
C ALA A 100 22.70 -7.87 -32.41
N ALA A 101 22.43 -8.24 -31.15
CA ALA A 101 21.62 -7.43 -30.24
C ALA A 101 22.13 -5.98 -30.23
N GLU A 102 21.33 -5.06 -30.78
CA GLU A 102 21.69 -3.64 -30.83
C GLU A 102 21.83 -3.12 -29.40
N HIS A 103 23.02 -2.60 -29.09
CA HIS A 103 23.27 -1.97 -27.79
C HIS A 103 22.34 -0.77 -27.60
N PHE A 104 21.88 -0.54 -26.37
CA PHE A 104 21.00 0.59 -26.09
C PHE A 104 21.66 1.93 -26.50
N PRO A 105 20.94 2.83 -27.19
CA PRO A 105 21.56 4.02 -27.76
C PRO A 105 22.07 4.99 -26.67
N ALA A 106 23.28 5.52 -26.88
CA ALA A 106 23.87 6.54 -26.00
C ALA A 106 23.04 7.83 -25.92
N VAL A 107 22.17 8.09 -26.91
CA VAL A 107 21.17 9.15 -26.89
C VAL A 107 19.83 8.58 -27.37
N PHE A 108 18.85 8.48 -26.47
CA PHE A 108 17.52 8.01 -26.82
C PHE A 108 16.72 9.07 -27.57
N ARG A 109 16.32 8.78 -28.81
CA ARG A 109 15.43 9.65 -29.60
C ARG A 109 13.98 9.28 -29.31
N VAL A 110 13.20 10.23 -28.80
CA VAL A 110 11.78 10.00 -28.51
C VAL A 110 11.01 9.73 -29.81
N PRO A 111 10.30 8.59 -29.93
CA PRO A 111 9.60 8.18 -31.14
C PRO A 111 8.45 9.12 -31.49
N ILE A 112 7.90 8.96 -32.69
CA ILE A 112 6.64 9.59 -33.11
C ILE A 112 5.49 8.78 -32.47
N PHE A 113 4.56 9.47 -31.83
CA PHE A 113 3.40 8.83 -31.22
C PHE A 113 2.26 8.63 -32.24
N PRO A 114 1.29 7.75 -31.97
CA PRO A 114 0.06 7.65 -32.75
C PRO A 114 -0.61 9.02 -32.95
N LYS A 115 -1.24 9.25 -34.11
CA LYS A 115 -1.75 10.57 -34.53
C LYS A 115 -2.58 11.30 -33.47
N ASP A 116 -3.43 10.57 -32.74
CA ASP A 116 -4.27 11.12 -31.68
C ASP A 116 -3.48 11.63 -30.47
N ILE A 117 -2.37 10.95 -30.12
CA ILE A 117 -1.47 11.36 -29.04
C ILE A 117 -0.48 12.42 -29.52
N GLN A 118 0.08 12.26 -30.72
CA GLN A 118 1.01 13.22 -31.30
C GLN A 118 0.35 14.60 -31.43
N ALA A 119 -0.88 14.66 -31.95
CA ALA A 119 -1.61 15.92 -32.07
C ALA A 119 -1.87 16.60 -30.71
N LYS A 120 -2.10 15.83 -29.64
CA LYS A 120 -2.24 16.38 -28.28
C LYS A 120 -0.91 16.89 -27.72
N LEU A 121 0.19 16.18 -28.02
CA LEU A 121 1.53 16.59 -27.63
C LEU A 121 1.96 17.88 -28.35
N ASP A 122 1.66 17.97 -29.64
CA ASP A 122 1.95 19.15 -30.48
C ASP A 122 1.14 20.37 -30.00
N ARG A 123 -0.12 20.16 -29.59
CA ARG A 123 -0.97 21.18 -28.97
C ARG A 123 -0.68 21.46 -27.50
N LYS A 124 0.31 20.79 -26.89
CA LYS A 124 0.71 20.93 -25.48
C LYS A 124 -0.45 20.69 -24.49
N GLU A 125 -1.39 19.83 -24.84
CA GLU A 125 -2.50 19.46 -23.96
C GLU A 125 -2.00 18.64 -22.76
N ALA A 126 -2.70 18.70 -21.62
CA ALA A 126 -2.34 17.97 -20.40
C ALA A 126 -2.66 16.46 -20.49
N CYS A 127 -2.23 15.78 -21.55
CA CYS A 127 -2.51 14.36 -21.82
C CYS A 127 -1.94 13.42 -20.73
N HIS A 128 -0.90 13.84 -19.99
CA HIS A 128 -0.37 13.10 -18.85
C HIS A 128 -1.36 12.97 -17.67
N LYS A 129 -2.34 13.89 -17.57
CA LYS A 129 -3.42 13.81 -16.56
C LYS A 129 -4.50 12.79 -16.95
N ILE A 130 -4.60 12.46 -18.24
CA ILE A 130 -5.56 11.48 -18.76
C ILE A 130 -4.89 10.10 -18.77
N SER A 131 -5.40 9.20 -17.92
CA SER A 131 -4.83 7.84 -17.75
C SER A 131 -4.65 7.11 -19.08
N LYS A 132 -5.64 7.15 -19.99
CA LYS A 132 -5.58 6.46 -21.30
C LYS A 132 -4.43 6.97 -22.19
N ASP A 133 -4.24 8.28 -22.25
CA ASP A 133 -3.21 8.90 -23.10
C ASP A 133 -1.81 8.65 -22.54
N ARG A 134 -1.64 8.79 -21.21
CA ARG A 134 -0.39 8.44 -20.51
C ARG A 134 0.03 6.99 -20.77
N HIS A 135 -0.92 6.05 -20.72
CA HIS A 135 -0.62 4.64 -21.00
C HIS A 135 -0.19 4.41 -22.46
N LYS A 136 -0.77 5.12 -23.43
CA LYS A 136 -0.35 5.05 -24.85
C LYS A 136 1.07 5.57 -25.04
N ILE A 137 1.43 6.68 -24.40
CA ILE A 137 2.80 7.23 -24.43
C ILE A 137 3.80 6.20 -23.88
N ILE A 138 3.50 5.63 -22.70
CA ILE A 138 4.35 4.60 -22.06
C ILE A 138 4.48 3.34 -22.94
N ARG A 139 3.39 2.92 -23.59
CA ARG A 139 3.40 1.76 -24.48
C ARG A 139 4.34 1.97 -25.67
N VAL A 140 4.24 3.10 -26.36
CA VAL A 140 5.09 3.41 -27.53
C VAL A 140 6.56 3.50 -27.12
N LEU A 141 6.85 4.13 -25.98
CA LEU A 141 8.22 4.18 -25.44
C LEU A 141 8.75 2.78 -25.10
N GLN A 142 7.93 1.93 -24.48
CA GLN A 142 8.32 0.56 -24.18
C GLN A 142 8.54 -0.26 -25.45
N GLU A 143 7.66 -0.17 -26.44
CA GLU A 143 7.81 -0.86 -27.73
C GLU A 143 9.09 -0.42 -28.44
N THR A 144 9.46 0.86 -28.34
CA THR A 144 10.71 1.40 -28.89
C THR A 144 11.93 0.88 -28.12
N MET A 145 11.89 0.90 -26.78
CA MET A 145 12.98 0.39 -25.95
C MET A 145 13.17 -1.12 -26.09
N ALA A 146 12.07 -1.88 -26.28
CA ALA A 146 12.08 -3.32 -26.40
C ALA A 146 12.73 -3.82 -27.71
N GLN A 147 12.96 -2.94 -28.69
CA GLN A 147 13.77 -3.24 -29.87
C GLN A 147 15.24 -3.47 -29.51
N TYR A 148 15.72 -2.84 -28.43
CA TYR A 148 17.10 -2.98 -27.95
C TYR A 148 17.21 -4.00 -26.82
N THR A 149 16.33 -3.93 -25.81
CA THR A 149 16.39 -4.83 -24.66
C THR A 149 15.05 -4.95 -23.94
N LEU A 150 14.71 -6.17 -23.53
CA LEU A 150 13.62 -6.46 -22.60
C LEU A 150 14.03 -6.29 -21.13
N TYR A 151 15.33 -6.12 -20.85
CA TYR A 151 15.90 -5.95 -19.53
C TYR A 151 16.64 -4.61 -19.37
N PRO A 152 15.98 -3.44 -19.56
CA PRO A 152 16.67 -2.18 -19.42
C PRO A 152 17.27 -1.97 -18.03
N SER A 153 18.46 -1.37 -17.98
CA SER A 153 19.10 -0.91 -16.76
C SER A 153 18.39 0.32 -16.17
N ASN A 154 18.68 0.66 -14.91
CA ASN A 154 18.07 1.84 -14.30
C ASN A 154 18.45 3.13 -15.05
N ALA A 155 19.69 3.23 -15.52
CA ALA A 155 20.19 4.37 -16.28
C ALA A 155 19.44 4.55 -17.61
N GLU A 156 19.15 3.46 -18.32
CA GLU A 156 18.41 3.47 -19.59
C GLU A 156 16.97 3.95 -19.38
N TYR A 157 16.28 3.49 -18.33
CA TYR A 157 14.94 4.02 -18.03
C TYR A 157 14.97 5.51 -17.70
N VAL A 158 15.98 5.97 -16.95
CA VAL A 158 16.16 7.38 -16.61
C VAL A 158 16.42 8.20 -17.86
N GLN A 159 17.27 7.71 -18.77
CA GLN A 159 17.60 8.36 -20.03
C GLN A 159 16.36 8.57 -20.90
N VAL A 160 15.51 7.56 -21.05
CA VAL A 160 14.25 7.66 -21.82
C VAL A 160 13.28 8.65 -21.17
N ALA A 161 13.13 8.58 -19.85
CA ALA A 161 12.25 9.48 -19.11
C ALA A 161 12.72 10.95 -19.21
N LYS A 162 14.04 11.18 -19.13
CA LYS A 162 14.65 12.49 -19.36
C LYS A 162 14.43 12.97 -20.80
N ALA A 163 14.68 12.12 -21.80
CA ALA A 163 14.47 12.47 -23.21
C ALA A 163 13.02 12.87 -23.50
N LEU A 164 12.05 12.18 -22.88
CA LEU A 164 10.62 12.51 -23.02
C LEU A 164 10.30 13.90 -22.47
N VAL A 165 10.73 14.23 -21.25
CA VAL A 165 10.43 15.53 -20.64
C VAL A 165 11.25 16.67 -21.24
N LEU A 166 12.43 16.39 -21.80
CA LEU A 166 13.21 17.36 -22.57
C LEU A 166 12.50 17.72 -23.88
N LYS A 167 11.94 16.73 -24.58
CA LYS A 167 11.17 16.96 -25.81
C LYS A 167 9.81 17.62 -25.54
N TYR A 168 9.16 17.27 -24.44
CA TYR A 168 7.86 17.81 -24.04
C TYR A 168 7.89 18.34 -22.59
N PRO A 169 8.38 19.57 -22.37
CA PRO A 169 8.56 20.12 -21.02
C PRO A 169 7.29 20.20 -20.17
N PHE A 170 6.12 20.32 -20.79
CA PHE A 170 4.82 20.33 -20.08
C PHE A 170 4.42 18.96 -19.51
N LEU A 171 5.17 17.89 -19.81
CA LEU A 171 5.01 16.57 -19.20
C LEU A 171 5.84 16.39 -17.93
N LYS A 172 6.67 17.39 -17.56
CA LYS A 172 7.53 17.34 -16.38
C LYS A 172 6.68 17.28 -15.11
N ASP A 173 7.06 16.40 -14.18
CA ASP A 173 6.44 16.33 -12.85
C ASP A 173 6.69 17.64 -12.08
N THR A 174 5.68 18.12 -11.35
CA THR A 174 5.77 19.35 -10.54
C THR A 174 6.74 19.21 -9.35
N GLU A 175 6.93 17.99 -8.87
CA GLU A 175 7.74 17.67 -7.68
C GLU A 175 8.86 16.67 -8.01
N GLY A 176 9.98 16.77 -7.28
CA GLY A 176 11.11 15.85 -7.39
C GLY A 176 11.97 16.03 -8.65
N SER A 177 12.44 14.93 -9.24
CA SER A 177 13.36 14.95 -10.40
C SER A 177 12.71 15.39 -11.72
N GLY A 178 11.40 15.64 -11.74
CA GLY A 178 10.67 16.09 -12.92
C GLY A 178 10.33 15.01 -13.95
N TYR A 179 10.84 13.78 -13.83
CA TYR A 179 10.57 12.66 -14.75
C TYR A 179 10.24 11.35 -14.03
N HIS A 180 10.09 11.39 -12.70
CA HIS A 180 9.93 10.21 -11.84
C HIS A 180 8.69 9.38 -12.21
N THR A 181 7.56 10.03 -12.51
CA THR A 181 6.31 9.35 -12.89
C THR A 181 6.51 8.52 -14.16
N TRP A 182 7.22 9.05 -15.15
CA TRP A 182 7.51 8.38 -16.42
C TRP A 182 8.47 7.21 -16.23
N HIS A 183 9.56 7.43 -15.47
CA HIS A 183 10.53 6.40 -15.09
C HIS A 183 9.85 5.19 -14.42
N MET A 184 9.03 5.43 -13.40
CA MET A 184 8.34 4.36 -12.68
C MET A 184 7.27 3.67 -13.50
N SER A 185 6.61 4.40 -14.42
CA SER A 185 5.61 3.81 -15.31
C SER A 185 6.24 2.88 -16.35
N LEU A 186 7.41 3.26 -16.90
CA LEU A 186 8.19 2.40 -17.79
C LEU A 186 8.69 1.13 -17.08
N LYS A 187 9.28 1.29 -15.87
CA LYS A 187 9.76 0.15 -15.08
C LYS A 187 8.64 -0.86 -14.76
N ARG A 188 7.44 -0.37 -14.43
CA ARG A 188 6.25 -1.20 -14.22
C ARG A 188 5.79 -1.89 -15.51
N LYS A 189 5.80 -1.18 -16.65
CA LYS A 189 5.41 -1.72 -17.95
C LYS A 189 6.34 -2.87 -18.38
N PHE A 190 7.65 -2.68 -18.34
CA PHE A 190 8.62 -3.75 -18.64
C PHE A 190 8.56 -4.93 -17.66
N LYS A 191 8.18 -4.68 -16.40
CA LYS A 191 7.92 -5.78 -15.45
C LYS A 191 6.69 -6.61 -15.84
N PHE A 192 5.64 -5.95 -16.35
CA PHE A 192 4.43 -6.63 -16.83
C PHE A 192 4.70 -7.42 -18.12
N GLU A 193 5.38 -6.82 -19.10
CA GLU A 193 5.70 -7.49 -20.38
C GLU A 193 6.62 -8.71 -20.21
N ARG A 194 7.49 -8.71 -19.19
CA ARG A 194 8.35 -9.86 -18.90
C ARG A 194 7.67 -10.97 -18.12
N ALA A 195 6.53 -10.71 -17.47
CA ALA A 195 5.88 -11.72 -16.63
C ALA A 195 5.52 -13.02 -17.39
N PRO A 196 5.12 -12.97 -18.67
CA PRO A 196 4.89 -14.17 -19.50
C PRO A 196 6.17 -14.86 -20.01
N LEU A 197 7.32 -14.18 -20.04
CA LEU A 197 8.57 -14.66 -20.65
C LEU A 197 9.44 -15.54 -19.70
N VAL A 198 8.94 -15.87 -18.50
CA VAL A 198 9.70 -16.57 -17.46
C VAL A 198 9.78 -18.09 -17.69
N ASN A 199 9.42 -18.58 -18.88
CA ASN A 199 9.43 -20.01 -19.25
C ASN A 199 10.63 -20.44 -20.10
N GLU A 200 11.75 -19.71 -20.08
CA GLU A 200 12.95 -20.10 -20.83
C GLU A 200 14.12 -20.44 -19.91
N ALA A 201 14.70 -21.62 -20.14
CA ALA A 201 15.76 -22.26 -19.34
C ALA A 201 17.03 -21.41 -19.17
N GLU A 202 17.21 -20.38 -20.00
CA GLU A 202 18.37 -19.50 -20.02
C GLU A 202 18.41 -18.53 -18.82
N VAL A 203 17.24 -18.08 -18.35
CA VAL A 203 17.13 -17.25 -17.13
C VAL A 203 17.50 -18.04 -15.87
N LYS A 204 17.32 -19.37 -15.90
CA LYS A 204 17.68 -20.27 -14.79
C LYS A 204 19.21 -20.39 -14.66
N LYS A 205 19.92 -20.55 -15.78
CA LYS A 205 21.40 -20.60 -15.81
C LYS A 205 22.07 -19.30 -15.34
N ILE A 206 21.51 -18.14 -15.69
CA ILE A 206 22.07 -16.83 -15.27
C ILE A 206 21.81 -16.57 -13.78
N LYS A 207 20.64 -16.97 -13.27
CA LYS A 207 20.32 -16.92 -11.83
C LYS A 207 21.19 -17.84 -10.99
N GLU A 208 21.57 -19.00 -11.52
CA GLU A 208 22.49 -19.94 -10.85
C GLU A 208 23.93 -19.41 -10.79
N LYS A 209 24.37 -18.62 -11.78
CA LYS A 209 25.74 -18.08 -11.83
C LYS A 209 25.96 -16.82 -10.98
N PHE A 210 24.95 -15.95 -10.83
CA PHE A 210 25.11 -14.64 -10.16
C PHE A 210 24.16 -14.43 -8.97
N GLY A 211 23.29 -15.38 -8.65
CA GLY A 211 22.39 -15.31 -7.50
C GLY A 211 23.05 -15.84 -6.23
N GLN A 212 23.06 -15.03 -5.16
CA GLN A 212 23.35 -15.53 -3.81
C GLN A 212 22.48 -16.75 -3.51
N VAL A 213 23.12 -17.85 -3.08
CA VAL A 213 22.49 -19.13 -2.76
C VAL A 213 21.35 -18.90 -1.76
N LYS A 214 20.11 -18.98 -2.23
CA LYS A 214 18.92 -19.16 -1.38
C LYS A 214 18.33 -20.53 -1.68
N LYS A 215 18.32 -21.38 -0.63
CA LYS A 215 17.69 -22.70 -0.64
C LYS A 215 16.25 -22.63 -1.17
N PRO A 216 15.78 -23.66 -1.89
CA PRO A 216 14.55 -23.59 -2.66
C PRO A 216 13.34 -23.56 -1.73
N LYS A 217 12.42 -22.62 -1.99
CA LYS A 217 11.01 -22.78 -1.62
C LYS A 217 10.21 -22.90 -2.90
N THR A 218 9.44 -23.98 -2.95
CA THR A 218 8.49 -24.37 -3.96
C THR A 218 7.58 -23.19 -4.34
N GLN A 219 7.26 -23.15 -5.63
CA GLN A 219 6.42 -22.16 -6.28
C GLN A 219 5.09 -22.01 -5.53
N GLU A 220 4.73 -20.79 -5.15
CA GLU A 220 3.34 -20.46 -4.88
C GLU A 220 3.05 -18.96 -5.08
N ALA A 221 1.82 -18.72 -5.50
CA ALA A 221 1.33 -17.52 -6.12
C ALA A 221 1.54 -16.25 -5.29
N THR A 222 1.69 -15.15 -6.01
CA THR A 222 1.78 -13.79 -5.48
C THR A 222 0.57 -13.42 -4.61
N SER A 223 0.70 -13.58 -3.30
CA SER A 223 -0.15 -12.91 -2.30
C SER A 223 0.70 -12.28 -1.20
N CYS A 224 0.50 -10.98 -1.01
CA CYS A 224 0.86 -10.13 0.13
C CYS A 224 2.20 -10.41 0.88
N LYS A 225 3.30 -9.80 0.42
CA LYS A 225 4.60 -9.77 1.14
C LYS A 225 4.59 -9.04 2.51
N ARG A 226 3.46 -8.46 2.94
CA ARG A 226 3.34 -7.80 4.25
C ARG A 226 2.87 -8.75 5.35
N THR A 227 1.93 -9.65 5.06
CA THR A 227 1.49 -10.68 6.01
C THR A 227 2.54 -11.77 6.20
N ALA A 228 3.24 -12.16 5.12
CA ALA A 228 4.33 -13.13 5.18
C ALA A 228 5.54 -12.69 6.04
N ARG A 229 5.75 -11.37 6.21
CA ARG A 229 6.82 -10.84 7.07
C ARG A 229 6.49 -10.97 8.56
N TYR A 230 5.21 -10.96 8.94
CA TYR A 230 4.79 -11.08 10.34
C TYR A 230 4.69 -12.55 10.78
N SER A 231 4.25 -13.44 9.88
CA SER A 231 4.23 -14.89 10.13
C SER A 231 5.63 -15.52 10.10
N GLY A 232 6.59 -14.93 9.39
CA GLY A 232 7.96 -15.44 9.28
C GLY A 232 8.82 -15.28 10.54
N ILE A 233 8.45 -14.40 11.48
CA ILE A 233 9.26 -14.12 12.69
C ILE A 233 8.96 -15.12 13.82
N TYR A 234 7.77 -15.73 13.84
CA TYR A 234 7.30 -16.59 14.95
C TYR A 234 7.25 -18.09 14.63
N LEU A 235 7.51 -18.53 13.40
CA LEU A 235 7.40 -19.94 13.01
C LEU A 235 8.72 -20.72 13.10
N GLN A 236 9.79 -20.11 13.64
CA GLN A 236 11.08 -20.79 13.78
C GLN A 236 11.13 -21.55 15.11
N GLY A 237 10.49 -22.73 15.16
CA GLY A 237 10.80 -23.76 16.17
C GLY A 237 9.65 -24.28 17.04
N GLU A 238 8.39 -23.89 16.84
CA GLU A 238 7.29 -24.43 17.65
C GLU A 238 6.76 -25.77 17.08
N ASP A 239 6.78 -26.82 17.91
CA ASP A 239 6.23 -28.14 17.61
C ASP A 239 4.72 -28.05 17.35
N VAL A 240 4.25 -28.66 16.26
CA VAL A 240 2.81 -28.70 15.90
C VAL A 240 1.98 -29.24 17.06
N ALA A 241 2.49 -30.23 17.80
CA ALA A 241 1.82 -30.79 18.97
C ALA A 241 1.61 -29.75 20.09
N PHE A 242 2.55 -28.81 20.25
CA PHE A 242 2.50 -27.76 21.26
C PHE A 242 1.42 -26.71 20.92
N ILE A 243 1.31 -26.33 19.64
CA ILE A 243 0.24 -25.43 19.18
C ILE A 243 -1.13 -26.07 19.38
N GLU A 244 -1.29 -27.35 19.05
CA GLU A 244 -2.54 -28.07 19.28
C GLU A 244 -2.92 -28.10 20.77
N GLN A 245 -1.95 -28.19 21.69
CA GLN A 245 -2.23 -28.11 23.12
C GLN A 245 -2.82 -26.74 23.51
N HIS A 246 -2.30 -25.65 22.94
CA HIS A 246 -2.86 -24.32 23.17
C HIS A 246 -4.28 -24.16 22.59
N ILE A 247 -4.53 -24.72 21.40
CA ILE A 247 -5.86 -24.75 20.78
C ILE A 247 -6.85 -25.52 21.67
N ARG A 248 -6.46 -26.69 22.19
CA ARG A 248 -7.29 -27.48 23.12
C ARG A 248 -7.69 -26.66 24.36
N VAL A 249 -6.73 -25.95 24.96
CA VAL A 249 -7.02 -25.06 26.10
C VAL A 249 -8.01 -23.96 25.72
N LEU A 250 -7.90 -23.34 24.54
CA LEU A 250 -8.88 -22.35 24.08
C LEU A 250 -10.29 -22.96 23.96
N GLN A 251 -10.40 -24.14 23.37
CA GLN A 251 -11.69 -24.83 23.23
C GLN A 251 -12.28 -25.22 24.60
N GLU A 252 -11.46 -25.66 25.55
CA GLU A 252 -11.89 -25.95 26.92
C GLU A 252 -12.34 -24.69 27.67
N GLN A 253 -11.58 -23.59 27.56
CA GLN A 253 -11.95 -22.32 28.18
C GLN A 253 -13.27 -21.78 27.62
N TYR A 254 -13.52 -21.93 26.32
CA TYR A 254 -14.77 -21.48 25.69
C TYR A 254 -16.01 -22.25 26.15
N LYS A 255 -15.85 -23.50 26.62
CA LYS A 255 -16.95 -24.29 27.20
C LYS A 255 -17.33 -23.84 28.62
N LYS A 256 -16.50 -23.05 29.29
CA LYS A 256 -16.76 -22.57 30.65
C LYS A 256 -17.72 -21.37 30.62
N THR A 257 -18.63 -21.32 31.58
CA THR A 257 -19.52 -20.16 31.79
C THR A 257 -18.74 -18.87 32.07
N ARG A 258 -17.56 -18.99 32.70
CA ARG A 258 -16.63 -17.90 32.98
C ARG A 258 -15.22 -18.32 32.56
N PRO A 259 -14.81 -18.03 31.33
CA PRO A 259 -13.46 -18.31 30.85
C PRO A 259 -12.42 -17.48 31.63
N ASP A 260 -11.24 -18.06 31.83
CA ASP A 260 -10.09 -17.31 32.35
C ASP A 260 -9.52 -16.40 31.25
N THR A 261 -9.77 -15.11 31.36
CA THR A 261 -9.40 -14.12 30.32
C THR A 261 -7.89 -14.01 30.14
N ALA A 262 -7.10 -14.18 31.20
CA ALA A 262 -5.63 -14.13 31.12
C ALA A 262 -5.09 -15.34 30.36
N VAL A 263 -5.61 -16.54 30.66
CA VAL A 263 -5.28 -17.77 29.93
C VAL A 263 -5.71 -17.65 28.47
N VAL A 264 -6.93 -17.19 28.20
CA VAL A 264 -7.41 -17.01 26.82
C VAL A 264 -6.52 -16.05 26.05
N HIS A 265 -6.18 -14.90 26.64
CA HIS A 265 -5.31 -13.91 26.01
C HIS A 265 -3.92 -14.48 25.67
N ASP A 266 -3.28 -15.19 26.61
CA ASP A 266 -1.99 -15.84 26.39
C ASP A 266 -2.06 -16.90 25.29
N ARG A 267 -3.07 -17.79 25.33
CA ARG A 267 -3.22 -18.86 24.33
C ARG A 267 -3.58 -18.30 22.95
N MET A 268 -4.40 -17.25 22.86
CA MET A 268 -4.67 -16.54 21.61
C MET A 268 -3.41 -15.89 21.02
N ALA A 269 -2.52 -15.37 21.86
CA ALA A 269 -1.24 -14.80 21.43
C ALA A 269 -0.27 -15.87 20.91
N LYS A 270 -0.10 -16.98 21.64
CA LYS A 270 0.78 -18.09 21.22
C LYS A 270 0.33 -18.77 19.93
N THR A 271 -0.99 -18.86 19.72
CA THR A 271 -1.55 -19.47 18.51
C THR A 271 -1.70 -18.50 17.33
N PHE A 272 -1.37 -17.21 17.51
CA PHE A 272 -1.61 -16.17 16.50
C PHE A 272 -0.96 -16.47 15.15
N SER A 273 0.33 -16.78 15.16
CA SER A 273 1.09 -17.02 13.93
C SER A 273 0.60 -18.25 13.16
N TRP A 274 0.24 -19.30 13.88
CA TRP A 274 -0.32 -20.52 13.30
C TRP A 274 -1.71 -20.28 12.72
N ARG A 275 -2.60 -19.64 13.48
CA ARG A 275 -3.93 -19.26 13.02
C ARG A 275 -3.88 -18.38 11.76
N ARG A 276 -2.97 -17.40 11.71
CA ARG A 276 -2.76 -16.55 10.53
C ARG A 276 -2.30 -17.34 9.30
N LYS A 277 -1.50 -18.39 9.51
CA LYS A 277 -1.07 -19.31 8.45
C LYS A 277 -2.25 -20.14 7.95
N GLU A 278 -3.02 -20.77 8.83
CA GLU A 278 -4.22 -21.55 8.44
C GLU A 278 -5.22 -20.71 7.64
N ILE A 279 -5.40 -19.45 8.00
CA ILE A 279 -6.27 -18.52 7.29
C ILE A 279 -5.68 -18.14 5.92
N ALA A 280 -4.36 -17.92 5.84
CA ALA A 280 -3.69 -17.61 4.58
C ALA A 280 -3.65 -18.80 3.60
N GLU A 281 -3.63 -20.03 4.12
CA GLU A 281 -3.69 -21.28 3.38
C GLU A 281 -5.12 -21.67 2.95
N GLY A 282 -6.12 -20.84 3.26
CA GLY A 282 -7.49 -20.99 2.77
C GLY A 282 -8.42 -21.79 3.68
N GLY A 283 -8.13 -21.86 4.99
CA GLY A 283 -9.05 -22.44 5.96
C GLY A 283 -10.43 -21.78 5.94
N THR A 284 -11.49 -22.59 6.05
CA THR A 284 -12.87 -22.09 6.03
C THR A 284 -13.17 -21.27 7.29
N VAL A 285 -14.14 -20.36 7.19
CA VAL A 285 -14.60 -19.56 8.34
C VAL A 285 -15.04 -20.47 9.49
N GLU A 286 -15.78 -21.52 9.16
CA GLU A 286 -16.28 -22.50 10.12
C GLU A 286 -15.15 -23.23 10.83
N ASP A 287 -14.18 -23.75 10.08
CA ASP A 287 -13.05 -24.50 10.65
C ASP A 287 -12.20 -23.61 11.58
N ILE A 288 -11.95 -22.37 11.15
CA ILE A 288 -11.17 -21.40 11.93
C ILE A 288 -11.91 -21.03 13.21
N LEU A 289 -13.21 -20.76 13.17
CA LEU A 289 -14.00 -20.46 14.37
C LEU A 289 -14.12 -21.68 15.29
N LYS A 290 -14.21 -22.89 14.75
CA LYS A 290 -14.22 -24.13 15.53
C LYS A 290 -12.91 -24.37 16.27
N LYS A 291 -11.77 -24.07 15.64
CA LYS A 291 -10.44 -24.16 16.27
C LYS A 291 -10.22 -23.02 17.27
N TYR A 292 -10.63 -21.81 16.93
CA TYR A 292 -10.39 -20.59 17.70
C TYR A 292 -11.69 -19.88 18.06
N PRO A 293 -12.51 -20.46 18.95
CA PRO A 293 -13.87 -19.99 19.20
C PRO A 293 -13.92 -18.57 19.77
N PHE A 294 -12.87 -18.08 20.44
CA PHE A 294 -12.84 -16.70 20.92
C PHE A 294 -12.78 -15.66 19.79
N LEU A 295 -12.47 -16.04 18.53
CA LEU A 295 -12.64 -15.14 17.39
C LEU A 295 -14.10 -14.78 17.10
N SER A 296 -15.08 -15.55 17.62
CA SER A 296 -16.50 -15.22 17.48
C SER A 296 -17.00 -14.21 18.52
N THR A 297 -16.12 -13.78 19.42
CA THR A 297 -16.43 -12.76 20.43
C THR A 297 -15.94 -11.39 19.96
N PRO A 298 -16.69 -10.32 20.26
CA PRO A 298 -16.28 -8.95 19.94
C PRO A 298 -14.86 -8.61 20.38
N SER A 299 -14.54 -8.92 21.64
CA SER A 299 -13.25 -8.64 22.24
C SER A 299 -12.13 -9.48 21.64
N GLY A 300 -12.37 -10.77 21.40
CA GLY A 300 -11.39 -11.65 20.77
C GLY A 300 -11.06 -11.23 19.34
N LEU A 301 -12.06 -10.79 18.57
CA LEU A 301 -11.86 -10.26 17.22
C LEU A 301 -11.13 -8.90 17.23
N CYS A 302 -11.49 -7.95 18.12
CA CYS A 302 -10.73 -6.69 18.29
C CYS A 302 -9.27 -6.95 18.68
N GLN A 303 -9.01 -7.84 19.63
CA GLN A 303 -7.65 -8.18 20.05
C GLN A 303 -6.85 -8.85 18.93
N GLU A 304 -7.48 -9.69 18.13
CA GLU A 304 -6.84 -10.29 16.96
C GLU A 304 -6.37 -9.22 15.96
N MET A 305 -7.15 -8.14 15.82
CA MET A 305 -6.78 -7.00 15.00
C MET A 305 -5.63 -6.20 15.61
N ASP A 306 -5.65 -5.97 16.91
CA ASP A 306 -4.57 -5.24 17.61
C ASP A 306 -3.21 -5.95 17.51
N ARG A 307 -3.20 -7.30 17.40
CA ARG A 307 -1.97 -8.08 17.14
C ARG A 307 -1.38 -7.82 15.75
N ILE A 308 -2.20 -7.46 14.76
CA ILE A 308 -1.78 -7.12 13.40
C ILE A 308 -1.37 -5.64 13.31
N HIS A 309 -2.13 -4.78 13.98
CA HIS A 309 -1.96 -3.33 13.97
C HIS A 309 -1.90 -2.82 15.43
N PRO A 310 -0.70 -2.76 16.03
CA PRO A 310 -0.56 -2.32 17.41
C PRO A 310 -1.13 -0.91 17.63
N GLY A 311 -1.86 -0.72 18.73
CA GLY A 311 -2.33 0.60 19.18
C GLY A 311 -3.85 0.80 19.28
N ASN A 312 -4.61 -0.22 19.70
CA ASN A 312 -6.06 -0.17 19.93
C ASN A 312 -6.84 0.37 18.72
N VAL A 313 -6.93 -0.48 17.69
CA VAL A 313 -7.55 -0.17 16.40
C VAL A 313 -9.00 0.25 16.55
N CYS A 314 -9.74 -0.41 17.45
CA CYS A 314 -11.16 -0.15 17.68
C CYS A 314 -11.36 1.29 18.21
N ARG A 315 -10.56 1.73 19.20
CA ARG A 315 -10.58 3.12 19.69
C ARG A 315 -10.14 4.14 18.65
N ARG A 316 -9.03 3.90 17.94
CA ARG A 316 -8.54 4.82 16.90
C ARG A 316 -9.54 4.99 15.75
N PHE A 317 -10.27 3.92 15.42
CA PHE A 317 -11.35 4.02 14.45
C PHE A 317 -12.47 4.91 14.96
N GLN A 318 -12.95 4.71 16.19
CA GLN A 318 -14.01 5.54 16.77
C GLN A 318 -13.60 7.02 16.81
N ASP A 319 -12.43 7.33 17.37
CA ASP A 319 -11.90 8.70 17.47
C ASP A 319 -11.72 9.34 16.08
N GLY A 320 -11.19 8.59 15.12
CA GLY A 320 -11.01 9.05 13.75
C GLY A 320 -12.33 9.26 13.01
N PHE A 321 -13.27 8.33 13.14
CA PHE A 321 -14.56 8.35 12.46
C PHE A 321 -15.47 9.46 13.00
N GLN A 322 -15.43 9.73 14.31
CA GLN A 322 -16.18 10.82 14.95
C GLN A 322 -15.92 12.16 14.24
N ASN A 323 -14.66 12.44 13.91
CA ASN A 323 -14.26 13.66 13.21
C ASN A 323 -14.77 13.73 11.75
N LEU A 324 -15.12 12.58 11.15
CA LEU A 324 -15.62 12.48 9.79
C LEU A 324 -17.14 12.56 9.71
N VAL A 325 -17.87 12.28 10.79
CA VAL A 325 -19.35 12.23 10.84
C VAL A 325 -20.01 13.45 10.18
N PRO A 326 -19.65 14.72 10.49
CA PRO A 326 -20.31 15.87 9.89
C PRO A 326 -20.13 15.94 8.38
N ASN A 327 -18.92 15.60 7.90
CA ASN A 327 -18.59 15.60 6.48
C ASN A 327 -19.30 14.45 5.75
N LEU A 328 -19.39 13.27 6.36
CA LEU A 328 -20.06 12.10 5.80
C LEU A 328 -21.56 12.33 5.65
N LEU A 329 -22.22 12.89 6.67
CA LEU A 329 -23.65 13.20 6.62
C LEU A 329 -23.95 14.27 5.56
N ARG A 330 -23.12 15.32 5.47
CA ARG A 330 -23.20 16.31 4.38
C ARG A 330 -23.03 15.66 3.01
N LEU A 331 -22.06 14.76 2.86
CA LEU A 331 -21.84 14.04 1.61
C LEU A 331 -22.97 13.06 1.30
N ALA A 332 -23.68 12.51 2.28
CA ALA A 332 -24.81 11.60 2.07
C ALA A 332 -26.10 12.34 1.68
N GLN A 333 -26.15 13.66 1.90
CA GLN A 333 -27.32 14.48 1.63
C GLN A 333 -27.81 14.35 0.18
N GLY A 334 -29.10 14.02 0.04
CA GLY A 334 -29.76 13.88 -1.26
C GLY A 334 -29.37 12.63 -2.08
N LYS A 335 -28.52 11.75 -1.55
CA LYS A 335 -28.03 10.57 -2.30
C LYS A 335 -28.93 9.33 -2.23
N SER A 336 -29.82 9.25 -1.24
CA SER A 336 -30.64 8.05 -1.02
C SER A 336 -31.95 8.37 -0.28
N ASN A 337 -32.96 7.51 -0.45
CA ASN A 337 -34.16 7.55 0.39
C ASN A 337 -33.83 7.23 1.86
N LEU A 338 -32.76 6.47 2.11
CA LEU A 338 -32.25 6.20 3.45
C LEU A 338 -31.82 7.48 4.18
N PHE A 339 -31.24 8.45 3.46
CA PHE A 339 -30.93 9.76 4.04
C PHE A 339 -32.19 10.50 4.49
N LYS A 340 -33.31 10.40 3.75
CA LYS A 340 -34.59 10.99 4.16
C LYS A 340 -35.12 10.34 5.45
N THR A 341 -34.95 9.02 5.59
CA THR A 341 -35.30 8.29 6.82
C THR A 341 -34.45 8.75 8.01
N TYR A 342 -33.16 8.99 7.80
CA TYR A 342 -32.28 9.57 8.81
C TYR A 342 -32.74 10.96 9.26
N ILE A 343 -33.10 11.85 8.32
CA ILE A 343 -33.57 13.20 8.67
C ILE A 343 -34.80 13.14 9.58
N LYS A 344 -35.78 12.29 9.26
CA LYS A 344 -36.95 12.07 10.13
C LYS A 344 -36.56 11.57 11.51
N ALA A 345 -35.71 10.54 11.57
CA ALA A 345 -35.23 9.99 12.84
C ALA A 345 -34.46 11.00 13.69
N ARG A 346 -33.78 11.96 13.05
CA ARG A 346 -33.07 13.07 13.70
C ARG A 346 -34.03 14.14 14.23
N GLU A 347 -35.08 14.46 13.50
CA GLU A 347 -36.12 15.42 13.93
C GLU A 347 -36.90 14.91 15.14
N ASP A 348 -37.13 13.59 15.21
CA ASP A 348 -37.84 12.93 16.31
C ASP A 348 -36.96 12.68 17.55
N ALA A 349 -35.64 12.89 17.46
CA ALA A 349 -34.69 12.53 18.51
C ALA A 349 -34.46 13.66 19.54
N PRO A 350 -34.32 13.32 20.84
CA PRO A 350 -33.87 14.28 21.85
C PRO A 350 -32.47 14.82 21.53
N MET A 351 -32.22 16.09 21.88
CA MET A 351 -30.92 16.76 21.66
C MET A 351 -29.74 15.97 22.22
N ASP A 352 -29.90 15.35 23.38
CA ASP A 352 -28.86 14.57 24.06
C ASP A 352 -28.47 13.29 23.31
N ASP A 353 -29.38 12.75 22.48
CA ASP A 353 -29.18 11.51 21.73
C ASP A 353 -28.65 11.75 20.31
N LEU A 354 -28.61 13.02 19.86
CA LEU A 354 -28.17 13.38 18.52
C LEU A 354 -26.74 12.94 18.20
N PRO A 355 -25.73 13.09 19.07
CA PRO A 355 -24.37 12.68 18.73
C PRO A 355 -24.26 11.18 18.40
N ASP A 356 -24.87 10.32 19.21
CA ASP A 356 -24.86 8.88 19.02
C ASP A 356 -25.71 8.47 17.79
N LEU A 357 -26.83 9.16 17.57
CA LEU A 357 -27.67 8.95 16.38
C LEU A 357 -26.92 9.34 15.11
N GLU A 358 -26.25 10.48 15.08
CA GLU A 358 -25.48 10.96 13.94
C GLU A 358 -24.29 10.06 13.64
N PHE A 359 -23.63 9.52 14.67
CA PHE A 359 -22.57 8.53 14.51
C PHE A 359 -23.08 7.22 13.86
N ARG A 360 -24.18 6.65 14.38
CA ARG A 360 -24.83 5.45 13.79
C ARG A 360 -25.29 5.71 12.36
N ALA A 361 -25.91 6.87 12.12
CA ALA A 361 -26.36 7.26 10.80
C ALA A 361 -25.21 7.37 9.80
N ALA A 362 -24.08 7.98 10.21
CA ALA A 362 -22.90 8.08 9.36
C ALA A 362 -22.33 6.71 9.01
N LEU A 363 -22.28 5.75 9.95
CA LEU A 363 -21.85 4.37 9.67
C LEU A 363 -22.77 3.68 8.65
N VAL A 364 -24.08 3.74 8.86
CA VAL A 364 -25.09 3.11 8.00
C VAL A 364 -25.12 3.74 6.60
N LEU A 365 -24.96 5.07 6.51
CA LEU A 365 -24.96 5.82 5.25
C LEU A 365 -23.63 5.78 4.52
N LEU A 366 -22.54 5.32 5.15
CA LEU A 366 -21.19 5.32 4.57
C LEU A 366 -21.14 4.68 3.17
N PRO A 367 -21.75 3.49 2.91
CA PRO A 367 -21.75 2.91 1.57
C PRO A 367 -22.37 3.83 0.51
N THR A 368 -23.41 4.59 0.87
CA THR A 368 -24.08 5.52 -0.07
C THR A 368 -23.16 6.66 -0.51
N VAL A 369 -22.24 7.09 0.36
CA VAL A 369 -21.25 8.13 0.03
C VAL A 369 -20.35 7.66 -1.12
N PHE A 370 -20.02 6.37 -1.14
CA PHE A 370 -19.21 5.70 -2.16
C PHE A 370 -20.02 5.12 -3.33
N ARG A 371 -21.33 5.41 -3.40
CA ARG A 371 -22.27 4.90 -4.42
C ARG A 371 -22.43 3.37 -4.39
N GLU A 372 -22.27 2.78 -3.23
CA GLU A 372 -22.51 1.36 -2.99
C GLU A 372 -23.91 1.11 -2.42
N LYS A 373 -24.44 -0.09 -2.64
CA LYS A 373 -25.73 -0.52 -2.12
C LYS A 373 -25.59 -0.89 -0.64
N VAL A 374 -26.37 -0.26 0.23
CA VAL A 374 -26.31 -0.48 1.69
C VAL A 374 -26.65 -1.92 2.03
N GLU A 375 -27.53 -2.55 1.27
CA GLU A 375 -27.98 -3.95 1.42
C GLU A 375 -26.85 -4.96 1.20
N THR A 376 -25.75 -4.54 0.56
CA THR A 376 -24.55 -5.38 0.45
C THR A 376 -23.71 -5.36 1.71
N TRP A 377 -23.89 -4.37 2.60
CA TRP A 377 -23.13 -4.22 3.85
C TRP A 377 -23.97 -4.57 5.07
N ILE A 378 -25.26 -4.23 5.05
CA ILE A 378 -26.16 -4.34 6.20
C ILE A 378 -27.49 -4.97 5.75
N THR A 379 -27.96 -5.99 6.47
CA THR A 379 -29.31 -6.56 6.31
C THR A 379 -30.16 -6.32 7.55
N LEU A 380 -31.47 -6.17 7.35
CA LEU A 380 -32.44 -5.91 8.42
C LEU A 380 -33.23 -7.18 8.75
N GLY A 381 -33.51 -7.41 10.03
CA GLY A 381 -34.35 -8.50 10.51
C GLY A 381 -33.80 -9.88 10.14
N GLY A 382 -34.70 -10.80 9.80
CA GLY A 382 -34.37 -12.18 9.39
C GLY A 382 -33.85 -12.33 7.96
N ASN A 383 -33.55 -11.24 7.24
CA ASN A 383 -33.09 -11.32 5.85
C ASN A 383 -31.65 -11.87 5.79
N GLU A 384 -31.47 -12.95 5.01
CA GLU A 384 -30.15 -13.52 4.77
C GLU A 384 -29.30 -12.62 3.85
N PRO A 385 -27.98 -12.52 4.10
CA PRO A 385 -27.07 -11.78 3.22
C PRO A 385 -27.07 -12.35 1.80
N VAL A 386 -27.19 -11.46 0.81
CA VAL A 386 -27.16 -11.83 -0.62
C VAL A 386 -25.73 -12.07 -1.13
N THR A 387 -24.73 -11.99 -0.25
CA THR A 387 -23.32 -12.02 -0.64
C THR A 387 -22.49 -12.91 0.28
N PRO A 388 -21.42 -13.56 -0.23
CA PRO A 388 -20.48 -14.29 0.60
C PRO A 388 -19.57 -13.35 1.42
N TYR A 389 -19.58 -12.04 1.13
CA TYR A 389 -18.75 -11.08 1.83
C TYR A 389 -19.29 -10.82 3.24
N PRO A 390 -18.41 -10.41 4.17
CA PRO A 390 -18.86 -9.99 5.49
C PRO A 390 -20.02 -9.01 5.37
N THR A 391 -21.11 -9.25 6.08
CA THR A 391 -22.35 -8.47 6.07
C THR A 391 -22.89 -8.39 7.49
N LEU A 392 -23.35 -7.21 7.92
CA LEU A 392 -23.88 -7.00 9.26
C LEU A 392 -25.41 -7.13 9.26
N GLN A 393 -25.94 -8.08 10.01
CA GLN A 393 -27.38 -8.27 10.16
C GLN A 393 -27.87 -7.60 11.45
N LEU A 394 -28.90 -6.77 11.36
CA LEU A 394 -29.56 -6.10 12.50
C LEU A 394 -30.82 -6.88 12.88
N LEU A 395 -30.77 -7.72 13.92
CA LEU A 395 -31.82 -8.72 14.18
C LEU A 395 -33.18 -8.12 14.56
N ASP A 396 -33.20 -7.12 15.46
CA ASP A 396 -34.43 -6.53 16.01
C ASP A 396 -34.85 -5.25 15.28
N VAL A 397 -34.41 -5.09 14.04
CA VAL A 397 -34.62 -3.89 13.22
C VAL A 397 -35.23 -4.34 11.90
N THR A 398 -36.51 -4.01 11.68
CA THR A 398 -37.24 -4.28 10.44
C THR A 398 -37.27 -3.08 9.50
N GLU A 399 -37.03 -1.88 10.04
CA GLU A 399 -37.07 -0.61 9.33
C GLU A 399 -35.83 0.23 9.63
N TRP A 400 -35.38 0.99 8.65
CA TRP A 400 -34.14 1.77 8.75
C TRP A 400 -34.18 2.91 9.78
N ASN A 401 -35.36 3.46 10.10
CA ASN A 401 -35.51 4.44 11.18
C ASN A 401 -35.02 3.87 12.52
N LEU A 402 -35.37 2.61 12.82
CA LEU A 402 -34.98 1.94 14.05
C LEU A 402 -33.47 1.67 14.11
N ALA A 403 -32.80 1.53 12.96
CA ALA A 403 -31.34 1.43 12.91
C ALA A 403 -30.65 2.71 13.41
N PHE A 404 -31.25 3.89 13.20
CA PHE A 404 -30.70 5.15 13.67
C PHE A 404 -31.09 5.47 15.11
N SER A 405 -32.33 5.15 15.49
CA SER A 405 -32.89 5.59 16.77
C SER A 405 -32.63 4.62 17.93
N LYS A 406 -32.67 3.30 17.71
CA LYS A 406 -32.47 2.32 18.80
C LYS A 406 -31.04 2.30 19.31
N LYS A 407 -30.84 2.66 20.58
CA LYS A 407 -29.51 2.61 21.24
C LYS A 407 -28.94 1.19 21.32
N THR A 408 -29.80 0.21 21.55
CA THR A 408 -29.42 -1.20 21.61
C THR A 408 -29.98 -1.92 20.39
N VAL A 409 -29.08 -2.35 19.51
CA VAL A 409 -29.38 -3.20 18.37
C VAL A 409 -28.46 -4.40 18.44
N VAL A 410 -29.03 -5.61 18.53
CA VAL A 410 -28.24 -6.83 18.42
C VAL A 410 -27.81 -6.99 16.98
N THR A 411 -26.50 -7.03 16.76
CA THR A 411 -25.93 -7.18 15.43
C THR A 411 -25.21 -8.50 15.30
N VAL A 412 -25.36 -9.14 14.14
CA VAL A 412 -24.69 -10.39 13.79
C VAL A 412 -23.85 -10.15 12.56
N LEU A 413 -22.54 -10.33 12.69
CA LEU A 413 -21.65 -10.32 11.55
C LEU A 413 -21.67 -11.69 10.88
N LYS A 414 -22.15 -11.75 9.64
CA LYS A 414 -22.17 -12.96 8.82
C LYS A 414 -21.10 -12.93 7.75
N MET A 415 -20.46 -14.07 7.48
CA MET A 415 -19.53 -14.27 6.37
C MET A 415 -19.72 -15.67 5.82
N ASP A 416 -19.79 -15.81 4.48
CA ASP A 416 -20.09 -17.09 3.83
C ASP A 416 -21.37 -17.77 4.35
N GLY A 417 -22.37 -16.98 4.75
CA GLY A 417 -23.64 -17.47 5.32
C GLY A 417 -23.55 -17.92 6.79
N ILE A 418 -22.36 -17.88 7.40
CA ILE A 418 -22.13 -18.32 8.78
C ILE A 418 -22.09 -17.11 9.71
N GLU A 419 -22.70 -17.23 10.89
CA GLU A 419 -22.54 -16.25 11.98
C GLU A 419 -21.11 -16.28 12.51
N VAL A 420 -20.39 -15.17 12.32
CA VAL A 420 -19.02 -15.01 12.81
C VAL A 420 -19.02 -14.48 14.22
N CYS A 421 -19.72 -13.38 14.47
CA CYS A 421 -19.65 -12.67 15.74
C CYS A 421 -20.97 -11.95 16.02
N ARG A 422 -21.36 -11.87 17.30
CA ARG A 422 -22.51 -11.10 17.78
C ARG A 422 -22.02 -9.90 18.58
N ALA A 423 -22.54 -8.71 18.29
CA ALA A 423 -22.15 -7.46 18.91
C ALA A 423 -23.36 -6.70 19.44
N SER A 424 -23.13 -5.86 20.45
CA SER A 424 -24.15 -5.00 21.05
C SER A 424 -24.02 -3.61 20.45
N GLY A 425 -24.71 -3.37 19.35
CA GLY A 425 -24.71 -2.08 18.66
C GLY A 425 -24.22 -2.15 17.22
N ILE A 426 -24.55 -1.10 16.46
CA ILE A 426 -24.16 -0.95 15.07
C ILE A 426 -22.70 -0.52 14.97
N GLU A 427 -22.22 0.26 15.92
CA GLU A 427 -20.84 0.77 15.97
C GLU A 427 -19.85 -0.38 16.04
N GLU A 428 -20.03 -1.25 17.03
CA GLU A 428 -19.20 -2.43 17.25
C GLU A 428 -19.27 -3.40 16.06
N GLY A 429 -20.49 -3.66 15.57
CA GLY A 429 -20.70 -4.51 14.39
C GLY A 429 -20.06 -3.97 13.11
N MET A 430 -20.18 -2.67 12.84
CA MET A 430 -19.62 -2.03 11.63
C MET A 430 -18.10 -1.96 11.66
N MET A 431 -17.51 -1.72 12.85
CA MET A 431 -16.06 -1.80 13.04
C MET A 431 -15.52 -3.18 12.64
N MET A 432 -16.16 -4.24 13.11
CA MET A 432 -15.79 -5.61 12.76
C MET A 432 -16.01 -5.90 11.27
N LEU A 433 -17.16 -5.48 10.73
CA LEU A 433 -17.51 -5.64 9.32
C LEU A 433 -16.45 -5.07 8.39
N HIS A 434 -16.09 -3.79 8.57
CA HIS A 434 -15.12 -3.11 7.71
C HIS A 434 -13.74 -3.79 7.74
N ARG A 435 -13.37 -4.33 8.91
CA ARG A 435 -12.08 -5.00 9.09
C ARG A 435 -12.09 -6.43 8.55
N MET A 436 -13.17 -7.17 8.72
CA MET A 436 -13.34 -8.48 8.07
C MET A 436 -13.38 -8.36 6.56
N ARG A 437 -13.97 -7.28 6.01
CA ARG A 437 -13.91 -7.01 4.58
C ARG A 437 -12.50 -6.74 4.12
N SER A 438 -11.73 -5.93 4.84
CA SER A 438 -10.27 -5.79 4.61
C SER A 438 -9.54 -7.13 4.64
N TRP A 439 -9.94 -8.04 5.54
CA TRP A 439 -9.33 -9.36 5.69
C TRP A 439 -9.62 -10.30 4.52
N LYS A 440 -10.89 -10.39 4.08
CA LYS A 440 -11.31 -11.19 2.91
C LYS A 440 -10.81 -10.58 1.60
N THR A 441 -10.74 -9.25 1.53
CA THR A 441 -10.12 -8.52 0.42
C THR A 441 -8.66 -8.21 0.71
N THR A 442 -7.80 -9.20 0.95
CA THR A 442 -6.33 -9.01 0.84
C THR A 442 -5.88 -8.67 -0.61
N LYS A 443 -6.74 -8.02 -1.41
CA LYS A 443 -6.53 -7.26 -2.64
C LYS A 443 -6.93 -5.77 -2.54
N PHE A 444 -7.47 -5.26 -1.43
CA PHE A 444 -7.79 -3.83 -1.26
C PHE A 444 -7.46 -3.32 0.15
N LEU A 445 -6.36 -2.56 0.25
CA LEU A 445 -6.22 -1.37 1.11
C LEU A 445 -4.90 -0.66 0.75
N VAL A 446 -4.98 0.15 -0.31
CA VAL A 446 -4.46 1.52 -0.28
C VAL A 446 -5.68 2.37 -0.04
N LEU A 447 -5.78 2.97 1.14
CA LEU A 447 -6.27 4.32 1.41
C LEU A 447 -5.84 4.66 2.84
#